data_AF-A0A932X8Q7-F1
#
_entry.id   AF-A0A932X8Q7-F1
#
_cell.length_a   1.000
_cell.length_b   1.000
_cell.length_c   1.000
_cell.angle_alpha   90.00
_cell.angle_beta   90.00
_cell.angle_gamma   90.00
#
_symmetry.space_group_name_H-M   'P 1'
#
loop_
_entity.id
_entity.type
_entity.pdbx_description
1 polymer ?
#
loop_
_entity_poly.entity_id
_entity_poly.type
_entity_poly.pdbx_seq_one_letter_code
_entity_poly.pdbx_strand_id
1 'polypeptide(L)'
;MESNTLQQNTEMIGESAALYTIQQNSIPTVDSILKLVSQLAATDKLQLMESLVALIRAELAPPPEPVSLYGLWKGVSISEEDIAEARQEMWGNFPRDDI
;
A
#
# COMPACT_ATOMS: atom_id res chain seq x y z
N MET A 1 -58.89 9.87 9.45
CA MET A 1 -57.59 10.33 10.00
C MET A 1 -56.67 9.12 10.08
N GLU A 2 -56.17 8.61 8.95
CA GLU A 2 -55.33 7.40 8.93
C GLU A 2 -54.30 7.50 7.80
N SER A 3 -53.52 8.58 7.79
CA SER A 3 -52.51 8.83 6.75
C SER A 3 -51.29 9.52 7.34
N ASN A 4 -50.75 8.99 8.45
CA ASN A 4 -49.50 9.51 9.02
C ASN A 4 -48.59 8.43 9.66
N THR A 5 -48.88 7.14 9.47
CA THR A 5 -48.13 6.05 10.13
C THR A 5 -47.26 5.22 9.19
N LEU A 6 -47.37 5.41 7.87
CA LEU A 6 -46.60 4.65 6.88
C LEU A 6 -45.36 5.39 6.34
N GLN A 7 -45.27 6.70 6.54
CA GLN A 7 -44.09 7.48 6.10
C GLN A 7 -42.93 7.43 7.10
N GLN A 8 -43.20 7.29 8.39
CA GLN A 8 -42.14 7.23 9.42
C GLN A 8 -41.36 5.91 9.43
N ASN A 9 -41.93 4.83 8.88
CA ASN A 9 -41.30 3.50 8.94
C ASN A 9 -40.41 3.18 7.72
N THR A 10 -40.46 4.00 6.66
CA THR A 10 -39.67 3.74 5.44
C THR A 10 -38.31 4.47 5.46
N GLU A 11 -38.20 5.59 6.19
CA GLU A 11 -36.92 6.32 6.35
C GLU A 11 -35.98 5.65 7.37
N MET A 12 -36.51 4.88 8.33
CA MET A 12 -35.69 4.26 9.39
C MET A 12 -34.84 3.06 8.93
N ILE A 13 -35.11 2.48 7.76
CA ILE A 13 -34.36 1.32 7.24
C ILE A 13 -33.24 1.75 6.28
N GLY A 14 -33.33 2.94 5.67
CA GLY A 14 -32.34 3.44 4.71
C GLY A 14 -31.03 3.92 5.36
N GLU A 15 -31.12 4.61 6.50
CA GLU A 15 -29.94 5.17 7.17
C GLU A 15 -29.18 4.15 8.02
N SER A 16 -29.89 3.11 8.50
CA SER A 16 -29.28 2.03 9.27
C SER A 16 -28.30 1.20 8.43
N ALA A 17 -28.49 1.09 7.11
CA ALA A 17 -27.57 0.35 6.24
C ALA A 17 -26.29 1.15 5.88
N ALA A 18 -26.36 2.48 5.90
CA ALA A 18 -25.23 3.35 5.54
C ALA A 18 -24.22 3.54 6.68
N LEU A 19 -24.60 3.26 7.93
CA LEU A 19 -23.74 3.44 9.11
C LEU A 19 -22.90 2.21 9.48
N TYR A 20 -23.09 1.05 8.83
CA TYR A 20 -22.31 -0.16 9.14
C TYR A 20 -21.00 -0.30 8.36
N THR A 21 -20.74 0.51 7.32
CA THR A 21 -19.60 0.25 6.43
C THR A 21 -18.40 1.20 6.61
N ILE A 22 -18.47 2.21 7.48
CA ILE A 22 -17.38 3.21 7.60
C ILE A 22 -16.53 3.05 8.89
N GLN A 23 -16.98 2.28 9.89
CA GLN A 23 -16.30 2.23 11.21
C GLN A 23 -15.37 1.02 11.46
N GLN A 24 -14.84 0.37 10.41
CA GLN A 24 -13.96 -0.81 10.58
C GLN A 24 -12.45 -0.51 10.38
N ASN A 25 -12.04 0.77 10.35
CA ASN A 25 -10.62 1.11 10.14
C ASN A 25 -9.86 1.47 11.43
N SER A 26 -10.19 0.81 12.55
CA SER A 26 -9.43 0.93 13.78
C SER A 26 -8.26 -0.06 13.76
N ILE A 27 -7.07 0.38 14.17
CA ILE A 27 -5.90 -0.49 14.27
C ILE A 27 -6.23 -1.59 15.30
N PRO A 28 -6.21 -2.87 14.91
CA PRO A 28 -6.54 -3.95 15.84
C PRO A 28 -5.50 -4.01 16.97
N THR A 29 -5.97 -4.08 18.21
CA THR A 29 -5.10 -4.26 19.38
C THR A 29 -4.49 -5.66 19.38
N VAL A 30 -3.29 -5.82 19.95
CA VAL A 30 -2.59 -7.12 20.06
C VAL A 30 -3.51 -8.21 20.65
N ASP A 31 -4.26 -7.89 21.71
CA ASP A 31 -5.18 -8.85 22.34
C ASP A 31 -6.31 -9.30 21.40
N SER A 32 -6.80 -8.40 20.56
CA SER A 32 -7.83 -8.72 19.56
C SER A 32 -7.29 -9.67 18.50
N ILE A 33 -6.04 -9.45 18.06
CA ILE A 33 -5.35 -10.32 17.10
C ILE A 33 -5.12 -11.69 17.72
N LEU A 34 -4.63 -11.76 18.96
CA LEU A 34 -4.44 -13.03 19.67
C LEU A 34 -5.75 -13.81 19.82
N LYS A 35 -6.86 -13.12 20.09
CA LYS A 35 -8.19 -13.73 20.16
C LYS A 35 -8.61 -14.31 18.80
N LEU A 36 -8.34 -13.62 17.70
CA LEU A 36 -8.62 -14.13 16.35
C LEU A 36 -7.73 -15.34 16.02
N VAL A 37 -6.43 -15.24 16.26
CA VAL A 37 -5.48 -16.33 16.02
C VAL A 37 -5.83 -17.56 16.88
N SER A 38 -6.31 -17.37 18.10
CA SER A 38 -6.70 -18.49 18.97
C SER A 38 -7.79 -19.39 18.39
N GLN A 39 -8.67 -18.83 17.54
CA GLN A 39 -9.79 -19.54 16.91
C GLN A 39 -9.38 -20.34 15.66
N LEU A 40 -8.18 -20.11 15.13
CA LEU A 40 -7.65 -20.83 13.98
C LEU A 40 -7.28 -22.29 14.32
N ALA A 41 -7.31 -23.16 13.32
CA ALA A 41 -6.80 -24.52 13.44
C ALA A 41 -5.28 -24.52 13.69
N ALA A 42 -4.76 -25.64 14.20
CA ALA A 42 -3.33 -25.75 14.50
C ALA A 42 -2.45 -25.58 13.25
N THR A 43 -2.88 -26.11 12.10
CA THR A 43 -2.17 -25.96 10.82
C THR A 43 -2.14 -24.50 10.36
N ASP A 44 -3.26 -23.79 10.46
CA ASP A 44 -3.36 -22.40 10.04
C ASP A 44 -2.49 -21.48 10.92
N LYS A 45 -2.41 -21.79 12.23
CA LYS A 45 -1.50 -21.10 13.16
C LYS A 45 -0.03 -21.26 12.76
N LEU A 46 0.37 -22.46 12.33
CA LEU A 46 1.73 -22.72 11.86
C LEU A 46 2.04 -21.91 10.59
N GLN A 47 1.16 -21.96 9.60
CA GLN A 47 1.33 -21.21 8.35
C GLN A 47 1.36 -19.68 8.59
N LEU A 48 0.52 -19.19 9.50
CA LEU A 48 0.55 -17.79 9.92
C LEU A 48 1.88 -17.43 10.56
N MET A 49 2.40 -18.27 11.45
CA MET A 49 3.68 -18.04 12.12
C MET A 49 4.84 -18.02 11.12
N GLU A 50 4.87 -18.93 10.14
CA GLU A 50 5.87 -18.89 9.05
C GLU A 50 5.81 -17.58 8.26
N SER A 51 4.60 -17.13 7.92
CA SER A 51 4.38 -15.88 7.19
C SER A 51 4.81 -14.66 8.00
N LEU A 52 4.48 -14.62 9.30
CA LEU A 52 4.89 -13.54 10.20
C LEU A 52 6.40 -13.49 10.37
N VAL A 53 7.06 -14.64 10.50
CA VAL A 53 8.52 -14.72 10.60
C VAL A 53 9.16 -14.18 9.31
N ALA A 54 8.62 -14.52 8.13
CA ALA A 54 9.12 -13.99 6.86
C ALA A 54 8.95 -12.46 6.78
N LEU A 55 7.81 -11.93 7.21
CA LEU A 55 7.53 -10.50 7.23
C LEU A 55 8.52 -9.74 8.15
N ILE A 56 8.67 -10.20 9.39
CA ILE A 56 9.60 -9.58 10.37
C ILE A 56 11.04 -9.62 9.86
N ARG A 57 11.46 -10.72 9.23
CA ARG A 57 12.79 -10.81 8.62
C ARG A 57 13.00 -9.77 7.51
N ALA A 58 11.98 -9.51 6.70
CA ALA A 58 12.05 -8.49 5.66
C ALA A 58 12.14 -7.07 6.24
N GLU A 59 11.40 -6.78 7.31
CA GLU A 59 11.45 -5.49 8.01
C GLU A 59 12.80 -5.24 8.70
N LEU A 60 13.42 -6.31 9.22
CA LEU A 60 14.72 -6.25 9.88
C LEU A 60 15.90 -6.40 8.92
N ALA A 61 15.66 -6.70 7.64
CA ALA A 61 16.73 -6.88 6.67
C ALA A 61 17.46 -5.55 6.48
N PRO A 62 18.81 -5.54 6.52
CA PRO A 62 19.54 -4.33 6.19
C PRO A 62 19.23 -3.93 4.74
N PRO A 63 19.24 -2.63 4.42
CA PRO A 63 19.12 -2.20 3.04
C PRO A 63 20.23 -2.86 2.21
N PRO A 64 19.96 -3.23 0.95
CA PRO A 64 20.97 -3.82 0.10
C PRO A 64 22.17 -2.87 0.02
N GLU A 65 23.37 -3.43 0.11
CA GLU A 65 24.58 -2.63 -0.09
C GLU A 65 24.55 -2.01 -1.49
N PRO A 66 24.87 -0.70 -1.62
CA PRO A 66 24.89 -0.06 -2.92
C PRO A 66 25.94 -0.77 -3.80
N VAL A 67 25.47 -1.42 -4.86
CA VAL A 67 26.34 -2.07 -5.84
C VAL A 67 26.87 -1.00 -6.78
N SER A 68 28.19 -1.01 -7.01
CA SER A 68 28.80 -0.09 -7.97
C SER A 68 28.27 -0.35 -9.38
N LEU A 69 27.58 0.65 -9.95
CA LEU A 69 27.16 0.62 -11.34
C LEU A 69 28.34 0.76 -12.31
N TYR A 70 29.54 1.12 -11.83
CA TYR A 70 30.73 1.30 -12.66
C TYR A 70 31.04 0.06 -13.52
N GLY A 71 30.74 -1.15 -13.02
CA GLY A 71 30.89 -2.38 -13.78
C GLY A 71 29.99 -2.46 -15.02
N LEU A 72 28.80 -1.85 -14.99
CA LEU A 72 27.87 -1.81 -16.14
C LEU A 72 28.38 -0.90 -17.26
N TRP A 73 29.18 0.12 -16.92
CA TRP A 73 29.76 1.05 -17.88
C TRP A 73 31.11 0.57 -18.45
N LYS A 74 31.62 -0.59 -18.03
CA LYS A 74 32.85 -1.14 -18.59
C LYS A 74 32.69 -1.41 -20.09
N GLY A 75 33.55 -0.77 -20.89
CA GLY A 75 33.58 -0.94 -22.35
C GLY A 75 32.61 -0.02 -23.10
N VAL A 76 31.84 0.82 -22.39
CA VAL A 76 31.03 1.86 -23.01
C VAL A 76 31.81 3.18 -22.93
N SER A 77 32.12 3.75 -24.10
CA SER A 77 32.66 5.11 -24.21
C SER A 77 31.52 6.05 -24.57
N ILE A 78 31.23 7.01 -23.70
CA ILE A 78 30.19 8.02 -23.92
C ILE A 78 30.90 9.34 -24.18
N SER A 79 30.64 9.92 -25.35
CA SER A 79 31.17 11.22 -25.72
C SER A 79 30.33 12.35 -25.13
N GLU A 80 30.88 13.57 -25.16
CA GLU A 80 30.12 14.76 -24.77
C GLU A 80 28.92 15.00 -25.69
N GLU A 81 29.03 14.64 -26.97
CA GLU A 81 27.95 14.72 -27.95
C GLU A 81 26.78 13.81 -27.56
N ASP A 82 27.06 12.55 -27.20
CA ASP A 82 26.03 11.57 -26.79
C ASP A 82 25.27 12.06 -25.55
N ILE A 83 25.95 12.73 -24.61
CA ILE A 83 25.34 13.30 -23.41
C ILE A 83 24.49 14.52 -23.77
N ALA A 84 24.95 15.36 -24.70
CA ALA A 84 24.23 16.54 -25.15
C ALA A 84 22.94 16.17 -25.88
N GLU A 85 23.01 15.18 -26.78
CA GLU A 85 21.87 14.63 -27.50
C GLU A 85 20.85 14.03 -26.52
N ALA A 86 21.27 13.13 -25.63
CA ALA A 86 20.37 12.52 -24.63
C ALA A 86 19.70 13.56 -23.72
N ARG A 87 20.41 14.62 -23.33
CA ARG A 87 19.85 15.72 -22.53
C ARG A 87 18.82 16.51 -23.33
N GLN A 88 19.12 16.81 -24.59
CA GLN A 88 18.22 17.53 -25.48
C GLN A 88 16.94 16.73 -25.77
N GLU A 89 17.05 15.41 -25.95
CA GLU A 89 15.88 14.55 -26.13
C GLU A 89 15.00 14.48 -24.88
N MET A 90 15.60 14.26 -23.71
CA MET A 90 14.85 14.11 -22.46
C MET A 90 14.24 15.42 -21.97
N TRP A 91 14.93 16.55 -22.14
CA TRP A 91 14.54 17.85 -21.56
C TRP A 91 14.19 18.90 -22.62
N GLY A 92 14.09 18.51 -23.90
CA GLY A 92 13.73 19.42 -24.99
C GLY A 92 12.35 20.08 -24.81
N ASN A 93 11.43 19.38 -24.14
CA ASN A 93 10.09 19.86 -23.80
C ASN A 93 9.96 20.35 -22.36
N PHE A 94 11.08 20.53 -21.63
CA PHE A 94 11.01 21.04 -20.28
C PHE A 94 10.62 22.53 -20.32
N PRO A 95 9.46 22.94 -19.76
CA PRO A 95 9.01 24.32 -19.83
C PRO A 95 10.03 25.23 -19.16
N ARG A 96 10.56 26.19 -19.92
CA ARG A 96 11.59 27.14 -19.47
C ARG A 96 11.00 28.45 -18.94
N ASP A 97 9.70 28.63 -19.14
CA ASP A 97 8.96 29.83 -18.74
C ASP A 97 8.04 29.48 -17.57
N ASP A 98 8.60 29.50 -16.36
CA ASP A 98 7.86 29.61 -15.09
C ASP A 98 8.82 30.21 -14.04
N ILE A 99 9.04 31.53 -14.11
CA ILE A 99 9.48 32.40 -13.01
C ILE A 99 8.74 33.73 -13.08
#